data_AF-A0A661SEM6-F1
#
_entry.id   AF-A0A661SEM6-F1
#
_cell.length_a   1.000
_cell.length_b   1.000
_cell.length_c   1.000
_cell.angle_alpha   90.00
_cell.angle_beta   90.00
_cell.angle_gamma   90.00
#
_symmetry.space_group_name_H-M   'P 1'
#
loop_
_entity.id
_entity.type
_entity.pdbx_description
1 polymer ?
#
loop_
_entity_poly.entity_id
_entity_poly.type
_entity_poly.pdbx_seq_one_letter_code
_entity_poly.pdbx_strand_id
1 'polypeptide(L)'
;TRVVVPITSVCPCSKEISDCGANNQRSHVTVTVRTNGLVWIEELIDMVEDEASCELYSLLKRADEKYVTEKAYNNPKFAEDIVRDIAIRLNEDARVVAYTVETENFESIHNHSAFACIRCDKEATN
;
A
#
# COMPACT_ATOMS: atom_id res chain seq x y z
N THR A 1 5.07 1.01 17.03
CA THR A 1 4.14 1.97 16.44
C THR A 1 3.25 1.27 15.43
N ARG A 2 1.97 1.65 15.34
CA ARG A 2 1.03 1.11 14.34
C ARG A 2 0.33 2.26 13.63
N VAL A 3 0.30 2.22 12.30
CA VAL A 3 -0.42 3.15 11.43
C VAL A 3 -1.35 2.39 10.49
N VAL A 4 -2.46 3.02 10.13
CA VAL A 4 -3.38 2.51 9.10
C VAL A 4 -3.55 3.62 8.08
N VAL A 5 -3.13 3.35 6.85
CA VAL A 5 -3.10 4.33 5.76
C VAL A 5 -4.09 3.90 4.69
N PRO A 6 -5.13 4.70 4.41
CA PRO A 6 -6.06 4.41 3.33
C PRO A 6 -5.43 4.83 1.99
N ILE A 7 -5.48 3.95 1.00
CA ILE A 7 -4.90 4.16 -0.33
C ILE A 7 -5.90 3.76 -1.43
N THR A 8 -5.60 4.13 -2.67
CA THR A 8 -6.23 3.51 -3.86
C THR A 8 -5.32 2.42 -4.42
N SER A 9 -5.90 1.26 -4.72
CA SER A 9 -5.25 0.18 -5.47
C SER A 9 -5.99 -0.07 -6.79
N VAL A 10 -5.23 -0.31 -7.86
CA VAL A 10 -5.74 -0.69 -9.18
C VAL A 10 -5.24 -2.09 -9.52
N CYS A 11 -6.15 -2.99 -9.91
CA CYS A 11 -5.79 -4.38 -10.18
C CYS A 11 -5.04 -4.52 -11.52
N PRO A 12 -3.81 -5.06 -11.51
CA PRO A 12 -3.07 -5.34 -12.75
C PRO A 12 -3.82 -6.29 -13.68
N CYS A 13 -4.45 -7.34 -13.11
CA CYS A 13 -5.21 -8.33 -13.89
C CYS A 13 -6.37 -7.69 -14.66
N SER A 14 -7.19 -6.86 -14.00
CA SER A 14 -8.32 -6.22 -14.68
C SER A 14 -7.85 -5.32 -15.83
N LYS A 15 -6.74 -4.59 -15.65
CA LYS A 15 -6.15 -3.75 -16.69
C LYS A 15 -5.67 -4.58 -17.89
N GLU A 16 -5.05 -5.72 -17.64
CA GLU A 16 -4.46 -6.58 -18.67
C GLU A 16 -5.53 -7.22 -19.57
N ILE A 17 -6.65 -7.65 -18.98
CA ILE A 17 -7.67 -8.44 -19.71
C ILE A 17 -8.80 -7.60 -20.31
N SER A 18 -8.89 -6.31 -19.97
CA SER A 18 -10.00 -5.44 -20.41
C SER A 18 -9.56 -4.51 -21.53
N ASP A 19 -10.38 -4.35 -22.57
CA ASP A 19 -10.10 -3.43 -23.69
C ASP A 19 -9.99 -1.96 -23.24
N CYS A 20 -10.67 -1.59 -22.16
CA CYS A 20 -10.60 -0.27 -21.56
C CYS A 20 -10.91 -0.30 -20.06
N GLY A 21 -10.26 0.60 -19.32
CA GLY A 21 -10.45 0.73 -17.87
C GLY A 21 -9.79 -0.40 -17.07
N ALA A 22 -9.91 -0.30 -15.76
CA ALA A 22 -9.49 -1.32 -14.81
C ALA A 22 -10.28 -1.11 -13.51
N ASN A 23 -10.66 -2.19 -12.83
CA ASN A 23 -11.26 -2.05 -11.51
C ASN A 23 -10.24 -1.50 -10.50
N ASN A 24 -10.76 -0.71 -9.57
CA ASN A 24 -9.99 -0.10 -8.51
C ASN A 24 -10.86 0.02 -7.26
N GLN A 25 -10.20 0.10 -6.12
CA GLN A 25 -10.85 0.11 -4.84
C GLN A 25 -10.06 0.91 -3.81
N ARG A 26 -10.73 1.23 -2.71
CA ARG A 26 -10.05 1.64 -1.49
C ARG A 26 -9.39 0.40 -0.87
N SER A 27 -8.19 0.61 -0.36
CA SER A 27 -7.49 -0.37 0.46
C SER A 27 -7.04 0.26 1.76
N HIS A 28 -6.91 -0.55 2.81
CA HIS A 28 -6.18 -0.18 4.01
C HIS A 28 -4.86 -0.93 4.05
N VAL A 29 -3.78 -0.18 4.21
CA VAL A 29 -2.48 -0.74 4.54
C VAL A 29 -2.21 -0.48 6.01
N THR A 30 -2.03 -1.54 6.78
CA THR A 30 -1.65 -1.48 8.19
C THR A 30 -0.17 -1.79 8.31
N VAL A 31 0.60 -0.85 8.85
CA VAL A 31 2.02 -1.04 9.14
C VAL A 31 2.21 -1.00 10.66
N THR A 32 2.65 -2.12 11.22
CA THR A 32 3.03 -2.23 12.63
C THR A 32 4.53 -2.47 12.71
N VAL A 33 5.26 -1.56 13.34
CA VAL A 33 6.73 -1.62 13.49
C VAL A 33 7.15 -1.64 14.95
N ARG A 34 8.19 -2.42 15.26
CA ARG A 34 9.02 -2.30 16.45
C ARG A 34 10.31 -1.63 16.02
N THR A 35 10.71 -0.55 16.69
CA THR A 35 11.88 0.25 16.33
C THR A 35 12.86 0.37 17.49
N ASN A 36 14.14 0.53 17.19
CA ASN A 36 15.21 0.81 18.16
C ASN A 36 15.71 2.27 18.10
N GLY A 37 15.07 3.10 17.27
CA GLY A 37 15.34 4.51 17.10
C GLY A 37 14.06 5.30 16.78
N LEU A 38 14.19 6.62 16.63
CA LEU A 38 13.08 7.49 16.26
C LEU A 38 12.71 7.28 14.79
N VAL A 39 11.44 6.95 14.57
CA VAL A 39 10.78 6.91 13.26
C VAL A 39 9.52 7.75 13.39
N TRP A 40 9.41 8.80 12.58
CA TRP A 40 8.22 9.64 12.54
C TRP A 40 7.05 8.89 11.94
N ILE A 41 5.83 9.25 12.34
CA ILE A 41 4.62 8.60 11.81
C ILE A 41 4.48 8.91 10.32
N GLU A 42 4.82 10.13 9.93
CA GLU A 42 4.85 10.63 8.57
C GLU A 42 5.77 9.80 7.67
N GLU A 43 6.95 9.39 8.16
CA GLU A 43 7.86 8.51 7.38
C GLU A 43 7.20 7.16 7.02
N LEU A 44 6.35 6.63 7.91
CA LEU A 44 5.61 5.40 7.64
C LEU A 44 4.43 5.64 6.69
N ILE A 45 3.78 6.79 6.79
CA ILE A 45 2.67 7.17 5.89
C ILE A 45 3.21 7.39 4.48
N ASP A 46 4.24 8.21 4.32
CA ASP A 46 4.89 8.52 3.04
C ASP A 46 5.37 7.23 2.36
N MET A 47 6.00 6.32 3.12
CA MET A 47 6.43 5.01 2.60
C MET A 47 5.26 4.19 2.05
N VAL A 48 4.10 4.20 2.71
CA VAL A 48 2.93 3.45 2.25
C VAL A 48 2.29 4.11 1.04
N GLU A 49 2.19 5.44 1.03
CA GLU A 49 1.63 6.22 -0.07
C GLU A 49 2.47 6.11 -1.34
N ASP A 50 3.81 6.13 -1.21
CA ASP A 50 4.77 5.91 -2.30
C ASP A 50 4.56 4.54 -2.96
N GLU A 51 4.24 3.51 -2.17
CA GLU A 51 4.09 2.14 -2.65
C GLU A 51 2.67 1.77 -3.08
N ALA A 52 1.70 2.67 -2.95
CA ALA A 52 0.34 2.49 -3.44
C ALA A 52 0.25 2.63 -4.97
N SER A 53 -0.89 2.26 -5.57
CA SER A 53 -1.18 2.69 -6.95
C SER A 53 -1.33 4.21 -7.01
N CYS A 54 -2.05 4.78 -6.04
CA CYS A 54 -2.09 6.21 -5.77
C CYS A 54 -2.54 6.47 -4.32
N GLU A 55 -1.99 7.52 -3.73
CA GLU A 55 -2.39 8.11 -2.46
C GLU A 55 -3.76 8.80 -2.53
N LEU A 56 -4.33 9.11 -1.37
CA LEU A 56 -5.65 9.74 -1.26
C LEU A 56 -5.54 11.23 -0.95
N TYR A 57 -6.39 12.00 -1.61
CA TYR A 57 -6.54 13.43 -1.38
C TYR A 57 -7.96 13.72 -0.91
N SER A 58 -8.11 14.65 0.05
CA SER A 58 -9.42 15.01 0.61
C SER A 58 -10.29 15.79 -0.38
N LEU A 59 -9.68 16.57 -1.27
CA LEU A 59 -10.36 17.38 -2.26
C LEU A 59 -9.53 17.42 -3.55
N LEU A 60 -10.16 17.05 -4.66
CA LEU A 60 -9.56 17.07 -5.99
C LEU A 60 -10.33 18.04 -6.89
N LYS A 61 -9.62 18.81 -7.71
CA LYS A 61 -10.19 19.51 -8.87
C LYS A 61 -10.13 18.59 -10.08
N ARG A 62 -10.76 19.01 -11.19
CA ARG A 62 -10.81 18.22 -12.43
C ARG A 62 -9.42 17.81 -12.96
N ALA A 63 -8.44 18.71 -12.89
CA ALA A 63 -7.08 18.41 -13.33
C ALA A 63 -6.39 17.39 -12.41
N ASP A 64 -6.64 17.50 -11.11
CA ASP A 64 -6.09 16.59 -10.10
C ASP A 64 -6.72 15.19 -10.20
N GLU A 65 -8.04 15.12 -10.41
CA GLU A 65 -8.78 13.87 -10.63
C GLU A 65 -8.28 13.12 -11.86
N LYS A 66 -7.99 13.85 -12.95
CA LYS A 66 -7.34 13.28 -14.13
C LYS A 66 -5.98 12.67 -13.74
N TYR A 67 -5.15 13.43 -13.04
CA TYR A 67 -3.80 13.01 -12.67
C TYR A 67 -3.81 11.75 -11.79
N VAL A 68 -4.59 11.72 -10.70
CA VAL A 68 -4.61 10.56 -9.79
C VAL A 68 -5.17 9.32 -10.48
N THR A 69 -6.13 9.50 -11.38
CA THR A 69 -6.69 8.40 -12.19
C THR A 69 -5.65 7.80 -13.11
N GLU A 70 -4.91 8.65 -13.85
CA GLU A 70 -3.86 8.21 -14.77
C GLU A 70 -2.66 7.62 -14.00
N LYS A 71 -2.26 8.22 -12.87
CA LYS A 71 -1.20 7.71 -12.00
C LYS A 71 -1.52 6.30 -11.52
N ALA A 72 -2.70 6.10 -10.92
CA ALA A 72 -3.14 4.81 -10.41
C ALA A 72 -3.24 3.75 -11.52
N TYR A 73 -3.80 4.13 -12.68
CA TYR A 73 -3.93 3.23 -13.82
C TYR A 73 -2.57 2.80 -14.38
N ASN A 74 -1.57 3.69 -14.37
CA ASN A 74 -0.21 3.39 -14.86
C ASN A 74 0.67 2.66 -13.84
N ASN A 75 0.28 2.65 -12.56
CA ASN A 75 0.95 1.93 -11.48
C ASN A 75 0.03 0.92 -10.78
N PRO A 76 -0.53 -0.07 -11.50
CA PRO A 76 -1.41 -1.05 -10.89
C PRO A 76 -0.61 -2.01 -10.00
N LYS A 77 -1.13 -2.37 -8.84
CA LYS A 77 -0.49 -3.28 -7.87
C LYS A 77 -1.51 -4.20 -7.23
N PHE A 78 -1.17 -5.49 -7.11
CA PHE A 78 -1.93 -6.42 -6.28
C PHE A 78 -1.71 -6.14 -4.78
N ALA A 79 -2.55 -6.71 -3.92
CA ALA A 79 -2.37 -6.62 -2.46
C ALA A 79 -0.99 -7.18 -2.04
N GLU A 80 -0.56 -8.27 -2.69
CA GLU A 80 0.72 -8.93 -2.48
C GLU A 80 1.92 -8.08 -2.94
N ASP A 81 1.77 -7.26 -3.99
CA ASP A 81 2.83 -6.37 -4.45
C ASP A 81 3.05 -5.26 -3.43
N ILE A 82 1.96 -4.64 -2.95
CA ILE A 82 2.02 -3.55 -1.96
C ILE A 82 2.74 -4.01 -0.68
N VAL A 83 2.37 -5.17 -0.12
CA VAL A 83 3.05 -5.67 1.10
C VAL A 83 4.51 -6.02 0.83
N ARG A 84 4.86 -6.52 -0.36
CA ARG A 84 6.25 -6.84 -0.74
C ARG A 84 7.11 -5.59 -0.83
N ASP A 85 6.63 -4.56 -1.52
CA ASP A 85 7.37 -3.33 -1.74
C ASP A 85 7.63 -2.58 -0.43
N ILE A 86 6.62 -2.51 0.44
CA ILE A 86 6.78 -1.93 1.79
C ILE A 86 7.73 -2.76 2.64
N ALA A 87 7.64 -4.10 2.58
CA ALA A 87 8.55 -4.98 3.33
C ALA A 87 10.01 -4.80 2.90
N ILE A 88 10.29 -4.56 1.61
CA ILE A 88 11.63 -4.24 1.11
C ILE A 88 12.16 -2.97 1.80
N ARG A 89 11.39 -1.88 1.78
CA ARG A 89 11.80 -0.60 2.40
C ARG A 89 11.99 -0.74 3.92
N LEU A 90 11.09 -1.48 4.59
CA LEU A 90 11.23 -1.75 6.02
C LEU A 90 12.43 -2.64 6.34
N ASN A 91 12.85 -3.53 5.44
CA ASN A 91 14.06 -4.34 5.61
C ASN A 91 15.32 -3.48 5.55
N GLU A 92 15.35 -2.48 4.67
CA GLU A 92 16.47 -1.55 4.49
C GLU A 92 16.62 -0.55 5.66
N ASP A 93 15.52 -0.22 6.36
CA ASP A 93 15.59 0.67 7.53
C ASP A 93 16.16 -0.05 8.76
N ALA A 94 17.40 0.29 9.13
CA ALA A 94 18.11 -0.24 10.30
C ALA A 94 17.45 0.11 11.65
N ARG A 95 16.58 1.13 11.68
CA ARG A 95 15.82 1.50 12.89
C ARG A 95 14.68 0.54 13.17
N VAL A 96 14.20 -0.18 12.16
CA VAL A 96 13.10 -1.15 12.27
C VAL A 96 13.66 -2.52 12.61
N VAL A 97 13.35 -3.03 13.81
CA VAL A 97 13.82 -4.33 14.28
C VAL A 97 12.84 -5.47 13.95
N ALA A 98 11.55 -5.16 13.89
CA ALA A 98 10.52 -6.11 13.48
C ALA A 98 9.33 -5.35 12.91
N TYR A 99 8.57 -5.99 12.02
CA TYR A 99 7.38 -5.41 11.43
C TYR A 99 6.33 -6.45 11.04
N THR A 100 5.10 -5.96 10.92
CA THR A 100 3.98 -6.61 10.25
C THR A 100 3.37 -5.60 9.28
N VAL A 101 3.28 -5.96 8.00
CA VAL A 101 2.62 -5.17 6.95
C VAL A 101 1.43 -5.98 6.46
N GLU A 102 0.26 -5.36 6.47
CA GLU A 102 -1.00 -5.97 6.04
C GLU A 102 -1.65 -5.06 5.02
N THR A 103 -2.16 -5.63 3.93
CA THR A 103 -2.99 -4.92 2.96
C THR A 103 -4.34 -5.60 2.88
N GLU A 104 -5.40 -4.82 3.05
CA GLU A 104 -6.79 -5.25 2.85
C GLU A 104 -7.41 -4.41 1.74
N ASN A 105 -7.74 -5.05 0.62
CA ASN A 105 -8.47 -4.44 -0.48
C ASN A 105 -9.98 -4.70 -0.30
N PHE A 106 -10.77 -3.63 -0.22
CA PHE A 106 -12.24 -3.74 -0.23
C PHE A 106 -12.72 -3.86 -1.66
N GLU A 107 -12.64 -5.08 -2.20
CA GLU A 107 -12.87 -5.37 -3.63
C GLU A 107 -14.15 -4.73 -4.17
N SER A 108 -14.03 -3.97 -5.25
CA SER A 108 -15.17 -3.23 -5.83
C SER A 108 -16.18 -4.14 -6.55
N ILE A 109 -15.76 -5.35 -6.91
CA ILE A 109 -16.53 -6.33 -7.70
C ILE A 109 -16.89 -7.60 -6.92
N HIS A 110 -16.45 -7.69 -5.66
CA HIS A 110 -16.69 -8.84 -4.79
C HIS A 110 -17.18 -8.36 -3.42
N ASN A 111 -17.94 -9.20 -2.72
CA ASN A 111 -18.46 -8.88 -1.37
C ASN A 111 -17.56 -9.45 -0.26
N HIS A 112 -16.26 -9.48 -0.49
CA HIS A 112 -15.23 -9.90 0.46
C HIS A 112 -13.92 -9.18 0.14
N SER A 113 -13.06 -9.05 1.14
CA SER A 113 -11.75 -8.41 0.96
C SER A 113 -10.71 -9.38 0.40
N ALA A 114 -9.81 -8.89 -0.45
CA ALA A 114 -8.54 -9.55 -0.71
C ALA A 114 -7.51 -9.08 0.33
N PHE A 115 -6.76 -10.01 0.91
CA PHE A 115 -5.85 -9.74 2.02
C PHE A 115 -4.48 -10.36 1.81
N ALA A 116 -3.44 -9.59 2.09
CA ALA A 116 -2.05 -10.05 2.09
C ALA A 116 -1.32 -9.55 3.34
N CYS A 117 -0.36 -10.33 3.84
CA CYS A 117 0.41 -9.98 5.04
C CYS A 117 1.85 -10.51 4.96
N ILE A 118 2.80 -9.67 5.38
CA ILE A 118 4.19 -10.05 5.63
C ILE A 118 4.55 -9.68 7.07
N ARG A 119 5.18 -10.63 7.77
CA ARG A 119 5.74 -10.41 9.10
C ARG A 119 7.21 -10.80 9.12
N CYS A 120 8.03 -9.93 9.68
CA CYS A 120 9.47 -10.15 9.82
C CYS A 120 9.94 -9.71 11.21
N ASP A 121 10.75 -10.53 11.87
CA ASP A 121 11.54 -10.14 13.02
C ASP A 121 13.01 -10.29 12.64
N LYS A 122 13.72 -9.17 12.48
CA LYS A 122 15.11 -9.15 12.02
C LYS A 122 16.08 -9.66 13.09
N GLU A 123 15.65 -9.69 14.35
CA GLU A 123 16.46 -10.14 15.48
C GLU A 123 16.29 -11.65 15.74
N ALA A 124 15.23 -12.28 15.23
CA ALA A 124 14.93 -13.70 15.46
C ALA A 124 15.88 -14.68 14.75
N THR A 125 16.82 -14.20 13.93
CA THR A 125 17.76 -15.03 13.16
C THR A 125 19.19 -14.96 13.69
N ASN A 126 19.40 -14.34 14.86
CA ASN A 126 20.69 -14.28 15.57
C ASN A 126 20.67 -15.11 16.86
#